data_AF-A0A4V1SHB5-F1
#
_entry.id   AF-A0A4V1SHB5-F1
#
_cell.length_a   1.000
_cell.length_b   1.000
_cell.length_c   1.000
_cell.angle_alpha   90.00
_cell.angle_beta   90.00
_cell.angle_gamma   90.00
#
_symmetry.space_group_name_H-M   'P 1'
#
loop_
_entity.id
_entity.type
_entity.pdbx_description
1 polymer ?
#
loop_
_entity_poly.entity_id
_entity_poly.type
_entity_poly.pdbx_seq_one_letter_code
_entity_poly.pdbx_strand_id
1 'polypeptide(L)'
;MYQFSKIKNDDGSWRFELDGISMIVDGFTESKGQHYITNPEKAIAFFNFNGNLYGIANQIRTFNTAEEFYDQMCNQYSFFRPKTETLPSIPGRGQADSSQTSLRA
;
A
#
# COMPACT_ATOMS: atom_id res chain seq x y z
N MET A 1 -12.48 -2.58 1.59
CA MET A 1 -12.29 -4.04 1.76
C MET A 1 -11.38 -4.49 0.64
N TYR A 2 -10.28 -5.18 0.98
CA TYR A 2 -9.27 -5.57 0.01
C TYR A 2 -9.70 -6.83 -0.76
N GLN A 3 -9.51 -6.81 -2.07
CA GLN A 3 -9.89 -7.89 -2.98
C GLN A 3 -8.65 -8.72 -3.36
N PHE A 4 -8.06 -9.40 -2.37
CA PHE A 4 -6.90 -10.25 -2.63
C PHE A 4 -7.27 -11.40 -3.54
N SER A 5 -6.44 -11.63 -4.57
CA SER A 5 -6.41 -12.94 -5.23
C SER A 5 -5.76 -13.95 -4.28
N LYS A 6 -6.47 -15.03 -3.97
CA LYS A 6 -6.04 -16.05 -3.00
C LYS A 6 -5.72 -17.34 -3.73
N ILE A 7 -4.46 -17.75 -3.72
CA ILE A 7 -3.96 -18.94 -4.39
C ILE A 7 -3.39 -19.89 -3.34
N LYS A 8 -3.82 -21.15 -3.33
CA LYS A 8 -3.22 -22.16 -2.48
C LYS A 8 -2.02 -22.78 -3.22
N ASN A 9 -0.87 -22.82 -2.56
CA ASN A 9 0.35 -23.44 -3.08
C ASN A 9 0.38 -24.95 -2.79
N ASP A 10 1.22 -25.68 -3.52
CA ASP A 10 1.37 -27.14 -3.36
C ASP A 10 1.96 -27.55 -2.00
N ASP A 11 2.72 -26.66 -1.37
CA ASP A 11 3.29 -26.83 -0.01
C ASP A 11 2.27 -26.59 1.11
N GLY A 12 1.02 -26.28 0.76
CA GLY A 12 -0.07 -26.02 1.69
C GLY A 12 -0.17 -24.57 2.16
N SER A 13 0.79 -23.71 1.82
CA SER A 13 0.72 -22.28 2.11
C SER A 13 -0.29 -21.57 1.19
N TRP A 14 -0.65 -20.35 1.59
CA TRP A 14 -1.56 -19.48 0.85
C TRP A 14 -0.82 -18.24 0.38
N ARG A 15 -1.11 -17.84 -0.85
CA ARG A 15 -0.60 -16.64 -1.48
C ARG A 15 -1.73 -15.65 -1.70
N PHE A 16 -1.55 -14.44 -1.17
CA PHE A 16 -2.44 -13.30 -1.34
C PHE A 16 -1.78 -12.34 -2.31
N GLU A 17 -2.45 -11.97 -3.41
CA GLU A 17 -1.91 -11.02 -4.38
C GLU A 17 -2.83 -9.81 -4.52
N LEU A 18 -2.23 -8.61 -4.44
CA LEU A 18 -2.92 -7.33 -4.64
C LEU A 18 -1.91 -6.26 -5.08
N ASP A 19 -2.24 -5.52 -6.15
CA ASP A 19 -1.47 -4.40 -6.70
C ASP A 19 0.05 -4.64 -6.84
N GLY A 20 0.41 -5.87 -7.24
CA GLY A 20 1.81 -6.26 -7.47
C GLY A 20 2.58 -6.67 -6.21
N ILE A 21 1.91 -6.70 -5.05
CA ILE A 21 2.41 -7.28 -3.81
C ILE A 21 1.84 -8.68 -3.67
N SER A 22 2.73 -9.65 -3.41
CA SER A 22 2.36 -11.01 -3.07
C SER A 22 2.71 -11.27 -1.60
N MET A 23 1.81 -11.89 -0.84
CA MET A 23 2.06 -12.30 0.54
C MET A 23 1.87 -13.81 0.67
N ILE A 24 2.83 -14.51 1.24
CA ILE A 24 2.73 -15.92 1.59
C ILE A 24 2.47 -16.05 3.09
N VAL A 25 1.45 -16.84 3.43
CA VAL A 25 1.08 -17.20 4.80
C VAL A 25 0.83 -18.70 4.88
N ASP A 26 1.01 -19.31 6.04
CA ASP A 26 0.79 -20.74 6.22
C ASP A 26 -0.70 -21.10 6.43
N GLY A 27 -1.50 -20.16 6.89
CA GLY A 27 -2.94 -20.29 7.06
C GLY A 27 -3.58 -18.95 7.41
N PHE A 28 -4.90 -18.89 7.24
CA PHE A 28 -5.68 -17.72 7.63
C PHE A 28 -7.12 -18.09 7.96
N THR A 29 -7.80 -17.18 8.64
CA THR A 29 -9.25 -17.21 8.86
C THR A 29 -9.87 -15.90 8.41
N GLU A 30 -11.11 -15.94 7.91
CA GLU A 30 -11.85 -14.74 7.52
C GLU A 30 -12.86 -14.38 8.59
N SER A 31 -12.82 -13.13 9.07
CA SER A 31 -13.81 -12.61 10.00
C SER A 31 -14.06 -11.14 9.72
N LYS A 32 -15.35 -10.76 9.60
CA LYS A 32 -15.78 -9.38 9.31
C LYS A 32 -15.09 -8.76 8.08
N GLY A 33 -14.73 -9.58 7.10
CA GLY A 33 -14.07 -9.14 5.87
C GLY A 33 -12.58 -8.83 6.01
N GLN A 34 -11.93 -9.30 7.07
CA GLN A 34 -10.47 -9.27 7.25
C GLN A 34 -9.90 -10.70 7.23
N HIS A 35 -8.65 -10.82 6.78
CA HIS A 35 -7.95 -12.10 6.68
C HIS A 35 -6.91 -12.20 7.81
N TYR A 36 -7.30 -12.85 8.91
CA TYR A 36 -6.44 -13.06 10.07
C TYR A 36 -5.45 -14.19 9.81
N ILE A 37 -4.16 -13.87 9.89
CA ILE A 37 -3.06 -14.79 9.62
C ILE A 37 -2.90 -15.73 10.82
N THR A 38 -2.81 -17.04 10.58
CA THR A 38 -2.69 -18.04 11.66
C THR A 38 -1.36 -17.93 12.40
N ASN A 39 -0.24 -17.84 11.68
CA ASN A 39 1.07 -17.59 12.26
C ASN A 39 1.70 -16.33 11.64
N PRO A 40 1.37 -15.13 12.17
CA PRO A 40 1.85 -13.86 11.63
C PRO A 40 3.36 -13.78 11.43
N GLU A 41 4.17 -14.33 12.33
CA GLU A 41 5.64 -14.32 12.27
C GLU A 41 6.26 -15.12 11.11
N LYS A 42 5.46 -16.00 10.49
CA LYS A 42 5.83 -16.79 9.31
C LYS A 42 5.34 -16.16 8.02
N ALA A 43 4.57 -15.08 8.10
CA ALA A 43 4.13 -14.36 6.92
C ALA A 43 5.28 -13.60 6.28
N ILE A 44 5.36 -13.70 4.96
CA ILE A 44 6.31 -12.95 4.14
C ILE A 44 5.55 -12.22 3.05
N ALA A 45 5.93 -10.97 2.78
CA ALA A 45 5.49 -10.22 1.61
C ALA A 45 6.66 -10.11 0.64
N PHE A 46 6.39 -10.14 -0.66
CA PHE A 46 7.39 -9.91 -1.68
C PHE A 46 6.79 -9.20 -2.89
N PHE A 47 7.65 -8.51 -3.62
CA PHE A 47 7.29 -7.76 -4.81
C PHE A 47 8.49 -7.61 -5.74
N ASN A 48 8.21 -7.43 -7.03
CA ASN A 48 9.24 -7.17 -8.03
C ASN A 48 9.36 -5.68 -8.31
N PHE A 49 10.58 -5.15 -8.26
CA PHE A 49 10.89 -3.77 -8.63
C PHE A 49 12.18 -3.72 -9.45
N ASN A 50 12.10 -3.16 -10.66
CA ASN A 50 13.21 -3.08 -11.63
C ASN A 50 13.91 -4.44 -11.86
N GLY A 51 13.12 -5.52 -11.98
CA GLY A 51 13.63 -6.88 -12.21
C GLY A 51 14.24 -7.56 -10.97
N ASN A 52 14.24 -6.90 -9.81
CA ASN A 52 14.72 -7.48 -8.56
C ASN A 52 13.55 -7.84 -7.66
N LEU A 53 13.63 -9.01 -7.02
CA LEU A 53 12.67 -9.49 -6.05
C LEU A 53 13.05 -8.99 -4.65
N TYR A 54 12.15 -8.23 -4.03
CA TYR A 54 12.28 -7.77 -2.65
C TYR A 54 11.33 -8.55 -1.77
N GLY A 55 11.80 -8.93 -0.57
CA GLY A 55 11.03 -9.70 0.40
C GLY A 55 11.11 -9.06 1.78
N ILE A 56 10.00 -9.11 2.51
CA ILE A 56 9.85 -8.53 3.85
C ILE A 56 9.16 -9.55 4.74
N ALA A 57 9.79 -9.87 5.86
CA ALA A 57 9.20 -10.73 6.87
C ALA A 57 8.35 -9.89 7.84
N ASN A 58 7.22 -10.45 8.27
CA ASN A 58 6.29 -9.84 9.22
C ASN A 58 6.79 -9.92 10.69
N GLN A 59 8.10 -9.95 10.92
CA GLN A 59 8.71 -10.16 12.24
C GLN A 59 9.04 -8.87 12.99
N ILE A 60 9.22 -7.75 12.27
CA ILE A 60 9.65 -6.48 12.86
C ILE A 60 8.49 -5.76 13.57
N ARG A 61 7.27 -5.94 13.05
CA ARG A 61 6.00 -5.50 13.63
C ARG A 61 4.99 -6.56 13.23
N THR A 62 4.58 -7.40 14.16
CA THR A 62 3.72 -8.56 13.87
C THR A 62 2.32 -8.07 13.49
N PHE A 63 2.04 -7.96 12.18
CA PHE A 63 0.71 -7.63 11.66
C PHE A 63 -0.16 -8.89 11.65
N ASN A 64 -1.33 -8.81 12.27
CA ASN A 64 -2.17 -9.99 12.49
C ASN A 64 -3.07 -10.31 11.30
N THR A 65 -3.25 -9.34 10.41
CA THR A 65 -4.09 -9.46 9.22
C THR A 65 -3.30 -9.20 7.94
N ALA A 66 -3.72 -9.83 6.84
CA ALA A 66 -3.13 -9.57 5.53
C ALA A 66 -3.31 -8.10 5.11
N GLU A 67 -4.42 -7.48 5.53
CA GLU A 67 -4.72 -6.08 5.30
C GLU A 67 -3.74 -5.14 6.00
N GLU A 68 -3.51 -5.33 7.31
CA GLU A 68 -2.54 -4.53 8.06
C GLU A 68 -1.13 -4.68 7.49
N PHE A 69 -0.77 -5.91 7.10
CA PHE A 69 0.53 -6.17 6.50
C PHE A 69 0.66 -5.44 5.16
N TYR A 70 -0.35 -5.52 4.30
CA TYR A 70 -0.42 -4.82 3.03
C TYR A 70 -0.33 -3.29 3.19
N ASP A 71 -1.11 -2.71 4.11
CA ASP A 71 -1.09 -1.27 4.39
C ASP A 71 0.31 -0.78 4.77
N GLN A 72 1.03 -1.59 5.53
CA GLN A 72 2.37 -1.27 5.99
C GLN A 72 3.39 -1.36 4.88
N MET A 73 3.26 -2.32 3.97
CA MET A 73 4.04 -2.36 2.73
C MET A 73 3.82 -1.08 1.90
N CYS A 74 2.57 -0.68 1.71
CA CYS A 74 2.23 0.54 0.97
C CYS A 74 2.76 1.82 1.64
N ASN A 75 2.77 1.86 2.97
CA ASN A 75 3.30 3.00 3.71
C ASN A 75 4.83 3.10 3.64
N GLN A 76 5.52 1.97 3.73
CA GLN A 76 6.98 1.88 3.68
C GLN A 76 7.54 2.23 2.29
N TYR A 77 6.87 1.78 1.22
CA TYR A 77 7.37 1.93 -0.14
C TYR A 77 6.50 2.93 -0.92
N SER A 78 7.10 4.08 -1.24
CA SER A 78 6.45 5.11 -2.07
C SER A 78 6.03 4.61 -3.45
N PHE A 79 6.61 3.49 -3.92
CA PHE A 79 6.27 2.83 -5.18
C PHE A 79 4.82 2.33 -5.22
N PHE A 80 4.29 1.83 -4.09
CA PHE A 80 2.92 1.33 -4.00
C PHE A 80 1.91 2.39 -3.61
N ARG A 81 2.36 3.63 -3.34
CA ARG A 81 1.42 4.72 -3.10
C ARG A 81 0.67 4.96 -4.40
N PRO A 82 -0.68 4.98 -4.38
CA PRO A 82 -1.43 5.40 -5.54
C PRO A 82 -0.90 6.78 -5.94
N LYS A 83 -0.49 6.92 -7.21
CA LYS A 83 -0.21 8.25 -7.76
C LYS A 83 -1.46 9.06 -7.45
N THR A 84 -1.33 10.01 -6.54
CA THR A 84 -2.35 11.04 -6.40
C THR A 84 -2.41 11.64 -7.79
N GLU A 85 -3.48 11.33 -8.53
CA GLU A 85 -3.75 12.02 -9.78
C GLU A 85 -3.61 13.49 -9.45
N THR A 86 -2.59 14.11 -10.04
CA THR A 86 -2.42 15.55 -10.01
C THR A 86 -3.76 16.10 -10.48
N LEU A 87 -4.53 16.67 -9.56
CA LEU A 87 -5.77 17.35 -9.91
C LEU A 87 -5.45 18.26 -11.10
N PRO A 88 -6.26 18.24 -12.19
CA PRO A 88 -6.03 19.16 -13.28
C PRO A 88 -6.03 20.57 -12.69
N SER A 89 -4.93 21.29 -12.86
CA SER A 89 -4.86 22.70 -12.53
C SER A 89 -5.87 23.42 -13.43
N ILE A 90 -7.06 23.74 -12.92
CA ILE A 90 -8.02 24.57 -13.65
C ILE A 90 -7.64 26.05 -13.42
N PRO A 91 -7.53 26.85 -14.49
CA PRO A 91 -6.97 28.19 -14.45
C PRO A 91 -7.97 29.24 -13.97
N GLY A 92 -7.49 30.18 -13.14
CA GLY A 92 -8.02 31.54 -13.02
C GLY A 92 -9.10 31.78 -11.96
N ARG A 93 -8.69 32.31 -10.79
CA ARG A 93 -9.36 33.45 -10.15
C ARG A 93 -8.50 34.05 -9.04
N GLY A 94 -8.13 35.32 -9.19
CA GLY A 94 -7.54 36.12 -8.11
C GLY A 94 -6.22 36.80 -8.42
N GLN A 95 -6.12 37.53 -9.54
CA GLN A 95 -5.20 38.67 -9.59
C GLN A 95 -5.79 39.74 -8.67
N ALA A 96 -5.44 39.68 -7.38
CA ALA A 96 -5.67 40.78 -6.46
C ALA A 96 -4.44 41.69 -6.56
N ASP A 97 -4.61 42.71 -7.39
CA ASP A 97 -3.81 43.93 -7.42
C ASP A 97 -3.59 44.46 -6.00
N SER A 98 -2.33 44.62 -5.60
CA SER A 98 -1.92 45.25 -4.33
C SER A 98 -0.44 45.60 -4.40
N SER A 99 -0.07 46.60 -5.20
CA SER A 99 1.15 47.45 -5.13
C SER A 99 1.27 48.21 -6.45
N GLN A 100 1.22 49.54 -6.59
CA GLN A 100 1.51 50.65 -5.68
C GLN A 100 0.71 51.89 -6.12
N THR A 101 -0.09 52.45 -5.22
CA THR A 101 -0.37 53.90 -5.24
C THR A 101 0.73 54.55 -4.42
N SER A 102 1.76 55.11 -5.06
CA SER A 102 2.65 56.06 -4.40
C SER A 102 2.28 57.46 -4.88
N LEU A 103 1.71 58.21 -3.95
CA LEU A 103 1.32 59.60 -4.13
C LEU A 103 2.53 60.50 -4.42
N ARG A 104 2.24 61.54 -5.20
CA ARG A 104 3.07 62.71 -5.51
C ARG A 104 3.77 63.32 -4.30
N ALA A 105 5.00 63.79 -4.53
CA ALA A 105 5.43 65.14 -4.20
C ALA A 105 6.12 65.72 -5.43
#